data_AF-A0A925LYN7-F1
#
_entry.id   AF-A0A925LYN7-F1
#
_cell.length_a   1.000
_cell.length_b   1.000
_cell.length_c   1.000
_cell.angle_alpha   90.00
_cell.angle_beta   90.00
_cell.angle_gamma   90.00
#
_symmetry.space_group_name_H-M   'P 1'
#
loop_
_entity.id
_entity.type
_entity.pdbx_description
1 polymer ?
#
loop_
_entity_poly.entity_id
_entity_poly.type
_entity_poly.pdbx_seq_one_letter_code
_entity_poly.pdbx_strand_id
1 'polypeptide(L)' 'IEEAPTEEGSILAIEHSNGKIKVNDAKVVKMDLLTDNGVIHVIDGVLMPAILAGHS' A
#
# COMPACT_ATOMS: atom_id res chain seq x y z
N ILE A 1 6.06 0.82 11.56
CA ILE A 1 5.34 0.13 10.49
C ILE A 1 3.87 0.19 10.82
N GLU A 2 3.07 0.64 9.88
CA GLU A 2 1.61 0.71 9.97
C GLU A 2 1.02 -0.38 9.08
N GLU A 3 -0.17 -0.86 9.39
CA GLU A 3 -0.83 -1.95 8.66
C GLU A 3 -2.25 -1.53 8.30
N ALA A 4 -2.67 -1.80 7.07
CA ALA A 4 -4.00 -1.48 6.57
C ALA A 4 -4.62 -2.67 5.82
N PRO A 5 -5.90 -3.02 6.06
CA PRO A 5 -6.57 -4.03 5.27
C PRO A 5 -6.82 -3.53 3.84
N THR A 6 -6.70 -4.43 2.87
CA THR A 6 -7.08 -4.18 1.47
C THR A 6 -8.47 -4.74 1.18
N GLU A 7 -9.11 -4.21 0.15
CA GLU A 7 -10.40 -4.72 -0.34
C GLU A 7 -10.31 -6.16 -0.89
N GLU A 8 -9.12 -6.60 -1.29
CA GLU A 8 -8.85 -7.98 -1.68
C GLU A 8 -8.85 -8.93 -0.47
N GLY A 9 -8.65 -8.40 0.74
CA GLY A 9 -8.67 -9.13 2.00
C GLY A 9 -7.28 -9.35 2.62
N SER A 10 -6.20 -9.10 1.86
CA SER A 10 -4.85 -9.11 2.41
C SER A 10 -4.51 -7.83 3.19
N ILE A 11 -3.50 -7.89 4.06
CA ILE A 11 -2.96 -6.75 4.81
C ILE A 11 -1.82 -6.13 4.03
N LEU A 12 -1.87 -4.80 3.95
CA LEU A 12 -0.86 -3.96 3.36
C LEU A 12 0.02 -3.36 4.46
N ALA A 13 1.33 -3.57 4.38
CA ALA A 13 2.26 -2.97 5.32
C ALA A 13 2.76 -1.61 4.78
N ILE A 14 2.82 -0.61 5.64
CA ILE A 14 3.22 0.75 5.30
C ILE A 14 4.39 1.15 6.20
N GLU A 15 5.52 1.47 5.58
CA GLU A 15 6.76 1.78 6.28
C GLU A 15 7.22 3.19 5.99
N HIS A 16 7.47 3.95 7.07
CA HIS A 16 8.00 5.30 7.02
C HIS A 16 9.43 5.27 7.53
N SER A 17 10.40 5.54 6.66
CA SER A 17 11.83 5.57 7.03
C SER A 17 12.56 6.69 6.31
N ASN A 18 13.22 7.57 7.08
CA ASN A 18 14.02 8.69 6.59
C ASN A 18 13.31 9.54 5.50
N GLY A 19 12.04 9.87 5.72
CA GLY A 19 11.23 10.65 4.78
C GLY A 19 10.83 9.91 3.49
N LYS A 20 11.10 8.61 3.40
CA LYS A 20 10.61 7.73 2.34
C LYS A 20 9.49 6.88 2.89
N ILE A 21 8.44 6.73 2.08
CA ILE A 21 7.33 5.84 2.38
C ILE A 21 7.43 4.65 1.44
N LYS A 22 7.24 3.46 2.01
CA LYS A 22 7.10 2.21 1.28
C LYS A 22 5.79 1.54 1.64
N VAL A 23 5.24 0.84 0.67
CA VAL A 23 4.06 0.01 0.80
C VAL A 23 4.51 -1.40 0.42
N ASN A 24 4.56 -2.30 1.40
CA ASN A 24 5.38 -3.50 1.37
C ASN A 24 6.81 -3.13 0.89
N ASP A 25 7.30 -3.74 -0.19
CA ASP A 25 8.62 -3.43 -0.76
C ASP A 25 8.60 -2.31 -1.83
N ALA A 26 7.42 -1.83 -2.25
CA ALA A 26 7.28 -0.81 -3.28
C ALA A 26 7.41 0.61 -2.68
N LYS A 27 8.20 1.49 -3.31
CA LYS A 27 8.38 2.85 -2.80
C LYS A 27 7.33 3.78 -3.38
N VAL A 28 6.80 4.65 -2.53
CA VAL A 28 5.88 5.70 -2.96
C VAL A 28 6.68 6.82 -3.62
N VAL A 29 6.35 7.13 -4.88
CA VAL A 29 7.02 8.15 -5.69
C VAL A 29 6.23 9.45 -5.81
N LYS A 30 4.90 9.40 -5.63
CA LYS A 30 4.03 10.57 -5.61
C LYS A 30 2.86 10.32 -4.67
N MET A 31 2.47 11.34 -3.93
CA MET A 31 1.43 11.22 -2.90
C MET A 31 0.35 12.26 -3.09
N ASP A 32 -0.81 12.00 -2.50
CA ASP A 32 -1.89 12.96 -2.31
C ASP A 32 -2.46 13.53 -3.61
N LEU A 33 -2.56 12.69 -4.65
CA LEU A 33 -3.26 13.06 -5.86
C LEU A 33 -4.77 12.96 -5.62
N LEU A 34 -5.41 14.11 -5.47
CA LEU A 34 -6.85 14.22 -5.27
C LEU A 34 -7.62 13.79 -6.52
N THR A 35 -8.66 13.00 -6.30
CA THR A 35 -9.66 12.58 -7.29
C THR A 35 -11.05 12.75 -6.72
N ASP A 36 -12.08 12.69 -7.56
CA ASP A 36 -13.47 12.89 -7.12
C ASP A 36 -13.92 11.86 -6.06
N ASN A 37 -13.31 10.68 -6.05
CA ASN A 37 -13.72 9.54 -5.21
C ASN A 37 -12.67 9.13 -4.17
N GLY A 38 -11.60 9.91 -4.00
CA GLY A 38 -10.55 9.57 -3.04
C GLY A 38 -9.18 10.12 -3.43
N VAL A 39 -8.14 9.46 -2.94
CA VAL A 39 -6.75 9.88 -3.09
C VAL A 39 -5.94 8.76 -3.73
N ILE A 40 -5.06 9.12 -4.67
CA ILE A 40 -4.12 8.20 -5.30
C ILE A 40 -2.71 8.47 -4.83
N HIS A 41 -2.00 7.41 -4.47
CA HIS A 41 -0.56 7.38 -4.22
C HIS A 41 0.11 6.51 -5.28
N VAL A 42 1.15 7.02 -5.94
CA VAL A 42 1.86 6.33 -7.01
C VAL A 42 3.05 5.59 -6.43
N ILE A 43 3.22 4.32 -6.80
CA ILE A 43 4.33 3.46 -6.38
C ILE A 43 5.20 3.05 -7.57
N ASP A 44 6.47 2.74 -7.32
CA ASP A 44 7.44 2.24 -8.30
C ASP A 44 7.64 0.72 -8.25
N GLY A 45 6.54 -0.01 -8.07
CA GLY A 45 6.54 -1.47 -8.02
C GLY A 45 5.17 -2.06 -8.28
N VAL A 46 5.13 -3.38 -8.44
CA VAL A 46 3.89 -4.15 -8.52
C VAL A 46 3.68 -4.83 -7.18
N LEU A 47 2.50 -4.62 -6.59
CA LEU A 47 2.10 -5.37 -5.42
C LEU A 47 1.53 -6.71 -5.86
N MET A 48 2.08 -7.77 -5.29
CA MET A 48 1.50 -9.10 -5.41
C MET A 48 0.52 -9.29 -4.25
N PRO A 49 -0.66 -9.88 -4.50
CA PRO A 49 -1.57 -10.28 -3.42
C PRO A 49 -0.79 -11.18 -2.45
N ALA A 50 -0.76 -10.81 -1.18
CA ALA A 50 -0.31 -11.74 -0.17
C ALA A 50 -1.43 -12.76 -0.01
N ILE A 51 -1.12 -14.05 -0.16
CA ILE A 51 -2.07 -15.12 0.19
C ILE A 51 -2.26 -15.05 1.71
N LEU A 52 -3.20 -14.23 2.19
CA LEU A 52 -3.60 -14.24 3.59
C LEU A 52 -4.83 -15.12 3.74
N ALA A 53 -4.56 -16.30 4.29
CA ALA A 53 -5.36 -17.17 5.17
C ALA A 53 -6.83 -16.78 5.48
N GLY A 54 -7.64 -16.50 4.46
CA GLY A 54 -9.08 -16.21 4.60
C GLY A 54 -10.00 -17.24 3.96
N HIS A 55 -9.45 -18.24 3.27
CA HIS A 55 -10.21 -19.42 2.85
C HIS A 55 -9.88 -20.57 3.80
N SER A 56 -10.61 -20.64 4.92
CA SER A 56 -10.99 -21.92 5.51
C SER A 56 -12.33 -22.34 4.91
#